data_AF-A0A9N8YP63-F1
#
_entry.id   AF-A0A9N8YP63-F1
#
_cell.length_a   1.000
_cell.length_b   1.000
_cell.length_c   1.000
_cell.angle_alpha   90.00
_cell.angle_beta   90.00
_cell.angle_gamma   90.00
#
_symmetry.space_group_name_H-M   'P 1'
#
loop_
_entity.id
_entity.type
_entity.pdbx_description
1 polymer ?
#
loop_
_entity_poly.entity_id
_entity_poly.type
_entity_poly.pdbx_seq_one_letter_code
_entity_poly.pdbx_strand_id
1 'polypeptide(L)'
;MSKRIGTLTRTAQILLDLRTGLGAAKLSPRVRKISLSFSRKEFNAGARYFLRENLPRIAYNNPTIPIEVEISKEKGIMQSLIVELDDPKDTLAFDCQRQSSDICRDLLNATQAVPAILLLNEQSKKDLFLDKDDTPKVDIKKWVY
;
A
#
# COMPACT_ATOMS: atom_id res chain seq x y z
N MET A 1 2.14 40.91 3.57
CA MET A 1 2.69 39.89 2.63
C MET A 1 1.65 38.79 2.46
N SER A 2 1.01 38.70 1.30
CA SER A 2 0.03 37.66 0.99
C SER A 2 0.77 36.40 0.52
N LYS A 3 0.69 35.30 1.28
CA LYS A 3 1.24 34.00 0.86
C LYS A 3 0.39 33.46 -0.28
N ARG A 4 0.94 33.38 -1.49
CA ARG A 4 0.34 32.58 -2.56
C ARG A 4 0.44 31.11 -2.16
N ILE A 5 -0.68 30.52 -1.77
CA ILE A 5 -0.78 29.07 -1.61
C ILE A 5 -0.89 28.49 -3.02
N GLY A 6 0.21 27.93 -3.53
CA GLY A 6 0.18 27.23 -4.81
C GLY A 6 -0.64 25.96 -4.70
N THR A 7 -1.56 25.73 -5.63
CA THR A 7 -2.30 24.46 -5.73
C THR A 7 -1.38 23.37 -6.25
N LEU A 8 -1.43 22.17 -5.64
CA LEU A 8 -0.72 21.02 -6.17
C LEU A 8 -1.27 20.64 -7.56
N THR A 9 -0.39 20.17 -8.44
CA THR A 9 -0.83 19.56 -9.69
C THR A 9 -1.62 18.29 -9.40
N ARG A 10 -2.53 17.92 -10.30
CA ARG A 10 -3.35 16.70 -10.14
C ARG A 10 -2.50 15.44 -9.91
N THR A 11 -1.37 15.32 -10.60
CA THR A 11 -0.43 14.20 -10.43
C THR A 11 0.21 14.20 -9.04
N ALA A 12 0.64 15.38 -8.55
CA ALA A 12 1.19 15.50 -7.20
C ALA A 12 0.15 15.14 -6.13
N GLN A 13 -1.11 15.53 -6.33
CA GLN A 13 -2.20 15.15 -5.44
C GLN A 13 -2.43 13.63 -5.42
N ILE A 14 -2.47 12.98 -6.59
CA ILE A 14 -2.63 11.51 -6.67
C ILE A 14 -1.48 10.79 -5.95
N LEU A 15 -0.24 11.25 -6.13
CA LEU A 15 0.91 10.66 -5.44
C LEU A 15 0.82 10.86 -3.92
N LEU A 16 0.35 12.02 -3.47
CA LEU A 16 0.12 12.28 -2.06
C LEU A 16 -0.98 11.37 -1.49
N ASP A 17 -2.07 11.18 -2.24
CA ASP A 17 -3.19 10.32 -1.85
C ASP A 17 -2.81 8.84 -1.80
N LEU A 18 -1.82 8.40 -2.61
CA LEU A 18 -1.28 7.04 -2.58
C LEU A 18 -0.32 6.81 -1.39
N ARG A 19 0.39 7.86 -0.98
CA ARG A 19 1.35 7.83 0.14
C ARG A 19 0.70 8.00 1.50
N THR A 20 -0.55 8.44 1.55
CA THR A 20 -1.24 8.81 2.80
C THR A 20 -2.62 8.18 2.90
N GLY A 21 -3.21 8.24 4.09
CA GLY A 21 -4.56 7.72 4.35
C GLY A 21 -4.63 6.22 4.62
N LEU A 22 -5.85 5.72 4.81
CA LEU A 22 -6.12 4.33 5.13
C LEU A 22 -5.75 3.42 3.94
N GLY A 23 -4.88 2.44 4.19
CA GLY A 23 -4.28 1.57 3.17
C GLY A 23 -2.86 1.97 2.76
N ALA A 24 -2.39 3.18 3.10
CA ALA A 24 -0.99 3.56 2.92
C ALA A 24 -0.13 2.97 4.04
N ALA A 25 0.11 1.67 3.96
CA ALA A 25 0.83 0.90 4.95
C ALA A 25 1.70 -0.15 4.28
N LYS A 26 2.81 -0.48 4.93
CA LYS A 26 3.67 -1.58 4.54
C LYS A 26 3.20 -2.84 5.25
N LEU A 27 2.83 -3.86 4.48
CA LEU A 27 2.37 -5.14 5.01
C LEU A 27 3.57 -5.92 5.59
N SER A 28 3.27 -6.91 6.46
CA SER A 28 4.29 -7.83 6.93
C SER A 28 4.97 -8.55 5.75
N PRO A 29 6.29 -8.81 5.83
CA PRO A 29 7.02 -9.59 4.82
C PRO A 29 6.44 -10.99 4.58
N ARG A 30 5.62 -11.49 5.51
CA ARG A 30 4.93 -12.78 5.40
C ARG A 30 3.84 -12.77 4.33
N VAL A 31 3.36 -11.60 3.91
CA VAL A 31 2.29 -11.50 2.90
C VAL A 31 2.87 -11.76 1.51
N ARG A 32 2.34 -12.79 0.83
CA ARG A 32 2.79 -13.22 -0.49
C ARG A 32 1.88 -12.77 -1.61
N LYS A 33 0.57 -12.73 -1.39
CA LYS A 33 -0.40 -12.38 -2.43
C LYS A 33 -1.68 -11.83 -1.83
N ILE A 34 -2.33 -10.92 -2.55
CA ILE A 34 -3.67 -10.43 -2.23
C ILE A 34 -4.58 -10.70 -3.41
N SER A 35 -5.73 -11.31 -3.15
CA SER A 35 -6.73 -11.65 -4.16
C SER A 35 -8.07 -11.04 -3.76
N LEU A 36 -8.65 -10.18 -4.60
CA LEU A 36 -9.98 -9.60 -4.40
C LEU A 36 -10.92 -10.11 -5.47
N SER A 37 -12.01 -10.79 -5.08
CA SER A 37 -13.06 -11.24 -6.00
C SER A 37 -14.41 -10.65 -5.61
N PHE A 38 -15.18 -10.16 -6.59
CA PHE A 38 -16.57 -9.74 -6.37
C PHE A 38 -17.38 -9.62 -7.68
N SER A 39 -18.71 -9.68 -7.57
CA SER A 39 -19.62 -9.38 -8.68
C SER A 39 -19.84 -7.87 -8.86
N ARG A 40 -19.90 -7.40 -10.10
CA ARG A 40 -20.25 -6.02 -10.44
C ARG A 40 -21.72 -5.69 -10.18
N LYS A 41 -22.62 -6.68 -10.32
CA LYS A 41 -24.07 -6.48 -10.33
C LYS A 41 -24.74 -6.54 -8.95
N GLU A 42 -24.00 -6.93 -7.92
CA GLU A 42 -24.53 -7.09 -6.57
C GLU A 42 -24.18 -5.95 -5.63
N PHE A 43 -24.71 -6.02 -4.41
CA PHE A 43 -24.50 -5.07 -3.31
C PHE A 43 -23.09 -5.20 -2.69
N ASN A 44 -22.08 -5.08 -3.54
CA ASN A 44 -20.67 -5.24 -3.19
C ASN A 44 -19.99 -3.86 -3.07
N ALA A 45 -20.67 -2.92 -2.40
CA ALA A 45 -20.18 -1.54 -2.28
C ALA A 45 -18.82 -1.50 -1.56
N GLY A 46 -18.67 -2.26 -0.47
CA GLY A 46 -17.41 -2.41 0.27
C GLY A 46 -16.24 -2.77 -0.62
N ALA A 47 -16.34 -3.89 -1.36
CA ALA A 47 -15.32 -4.33 -2.29
C ALA A 47 -14.98 -3.28 -3.37
N ARG A 48 -16.00 -2.60 -3.93
CA ARG A 48 -15.80 -1.56 -4.95
C ARG A 48 -15.05 -0.35 -4.41
N TYR A 49 -15.41 0.12 -3.21
CA TYR A 49 -14.71 1.24 -2.58
C TYR A 49 -13.30 0.83 -2.13
N PHE A 50 -13.13 -0.37 -1.60
CA PHE A 50 -11.82 -0.91 -1.23
C PHE A 50 -10.89 -0.97 -2.45
N LEU A 51 -11.36 -1.49 -3.58
CA LEU A 51 -10.62 -1.51 -4.85
C LEU A 51 -10.22 -0.10 -5.33
N ARG A 52 -11.09 0.90 -5.15
CA ARG A 52 -10.86 2.27 -5.66
C ARG A 52 -9.99 3.13 -4.76
N GLU A 53 -10.07 2.94 -3.44
CA GLU A 53 -9.49 3.87 -2.47
C GLU A 53 -8.34 3.26 -1.67
N ASN A 54 -8.52 2.04 -1.15
CA ASN A 54 -7.57 1.43 -0.22
C ASN A 54 -6.53 0.55 -0.94
N LEU A 55 -6.97 -0.31 -1.86
CA LEU A 55 -6.10 -1.25 -2.57
C LEU A 55 -4.99 -0.55 -3.39
N PRO A 56 -5.23 0.59 -4.06
CA PRO A 56 -4.16 1.32 -4.77
C PRO A 56 -3.08 1.85 -3.81
N ARG A 57 -3.46 2.29 -2.61
CA ARG A 57 -2.51 2.71 -1.57
C ARG A 57 -1.69 1.52 -1.07
N ILE A 58 -2.32 0.38 -0.86
CA ILE A 58 -1.63 -0.86 -0.46
C ILE A 58 -0.64 -1.26 -1.57
N ALA A 59 -1.08 -1.31 -2.82
CA ALA A 59 -0.23 -1.65 -3.96
C ALA A 59 0.99 -0.72 -4.08
N TYR A 60 0.77 0.58 -3.95
CA TYR A 60 1.83 1.59 -4.05
C TYR A 60 2.91 1.41 -2.97
N ASN A 61 2.52 1.05 -1.75
CA ASN A 61 3.45 0.88 -0.63
C ASN A 61 4.05 -0.54 -0.56
N ASN A 62 3.58 -1.48 -1.38
CA ASN A 62 3.99 -2.89 -1.38
C ASN A 62 4.20 -3.41 -2.82
N PRO A 63 5.12 -2.83 -3.61
CA PRO A 63 5.24 -3.11 -5.05
C PRO A 63 5.67 -4.54 -5.38
N THR A 64 6.23 -5.27 -4.40
CA THR A 64 6.68 -6.66 -4.58
C THR A 64 5.59 -7.69 -4.33
N ILE A 65 4.42 -7.28 -3.80
CA ILE A 65 3.32 -8.18 -3.48
C ILE A 65 2.39 -8.23 -4.70
N PRO A 66 2.22 -9.37 -5.38
CA PRO A 66 1.22 -9.53 -6.42
C PRO A 66 -0.19 -9.32 -5.88
N ILE A 67 -0.99 -8.54 -6.62
CA ILE A 67 -2.39 -8.27 -6.32
C ILE A 67 -3.23 -8.68 -7.51
N GLU A 68 -4.17 -9.59 -7.28
CA GLU A 68 -5.13 -10.07 -8.28
C GLU A 68 -6.53 -9.56 -7.97
N VAL A 69 -7.23 -9.10 -9.00
CA VAL A 69 -8.60 -8.60 -8.87
C VAL A 69 -9.48 -9.27 -9.91
N GLU A 70 -10.45 -10.04 -9.44
CA GLU A 70 -11.45 -10.70 -10.27
C GLU A 70 -12.80 -10.00 -10.12
N ILE A 71 -13.28 -9.38 -11.22
CA ILE A 71 -14.57 -8.70 -11.25
C ILE A 71 -15.49 -9.43 -12.20
N SER A 72 -16.43 -10.20 -11.66
CA SER A 72 -17.37 -10.94 -12.47
C SER A 72 -18.62 -10.13 -12.82
N LYS A 73 -19.23 -10.47 -13.96
CA LYS A 73 -20.51 -9.93 -14.42
C LYS A 73 -21.72 -10.77 -13.98
N GLU A 74 -21.45 -11.96 -13.44
CA GLU A 74 -22.46 -12.93 -13.00
C GLU A 74 -22.93 -12.60 -11.58
N LYS A 75 -24.15 -13.03 -11.23
CA LYS A 75 -24.71 -12.89 -9.89
C LYS A 75 -24.35 -14.11 -9.04
N GLY A 76 -24.43 -13.99 -7.72
CA GLY A 76 -24.20 -15.08 -6.78
C GLY A 76 -22.72 -15.40 -6.51
N ILE A 77 -21.81 -14.55 -6.98
CA ILE A 77 -20.38 -14.74 -6.70
C ILE A 77 -20.06 -14.17 -5.32
N MET A 78 -19.53 -15.06 -4.48
CA MET A 78 -19.09 -14.69 -3.14
C MET A 78 -17.98 -13.65 -3.22
N GLN A 79 -18.27 -12.47 -2.68
CA GLN A 79 -17.28 -11.43 -2.53
C GLN A 79 -16.28 -11.80 -1.45
N SER A 80 -14.99 -11.84 -1.79
CA SER A 80 -13.95 -12.22 -0.85
C SER A 80 -12.68 -11.43 -1.09
N LEU A 81 -11.99 -11.12 0.00
CA LEU A 81 -10.62 -10.65 0.00
C LEU A 81 -9.78 -11.72 0.68
N ILE A 82 -8.79 -12.23 -0.03
CA ILE A 82 -7.94 -13.33 0.40
C ILE A 82 -6.50 -12.83 0.44
N VAL A 83 -5.80 -13.10 1.52
CA VAL A 83 -4.39 -12.80 1.69
C VAL A 83 -3.65 -14.11 1.95
N GLU A 84 -2.74 -14.46 1.04
CA GLU A 84 -1.87 -15.62 1.17
C GLU A 84 -0.60 -15.20 1.92
N LEU A 85 -0.22 -15.97 2.94
CA LEU A 85 1.00 -15.77 3.71
C LEU A 85 2.11 -16.72 3.22
N ASP A 86 3.28 -16.68 3.85
CA ASP A 86 4.44 -17.53 3.52
C ASP A 86 4.10 -19.02 3.44
N ASP A 87 3.26 -19.48 4.37
CA ASP A 87 2.77 -20.85 4.38
C ASP A 87 1.46 -20.91 3.58
N PRO A 88 1.35 -21.77 2.54
CA PRO A 88 0.15 -21.86 1.70
C PRO A 88 -1.13 -22.21 2.48
N LYS A 89 -0.96 -22.81 3.67
CA LYS A 89 -2.08 -23.14 4.57
C LYS A 89 -2.55 -21.95 5.39
N ASP A 90 -1.71 -20.92 5.53
CA ASP A 90 -2.00 -19.71 6.27
C ASP A 90 -2.61 -18.69 5.31
N THR A 91 -3.91 -18.85 5.06
CA THR A 91 -4.69 -17.92 4.25
C THR A 91 -5.64 -17.14 5.14
N LEU A 92 -5.63 -15.81 5.00
CA LEU A 92 -6.58 -14.93 5.68
C LEU A 92 -7.70 -14.57 4.71
N ALA A 93 -8.95 -14.89 5.07
CA ALA A 93 -10.12 -14.53 4.30
C ALA A 93 -10.92 -13.45 5.04
N PHE A 94 -11.31 -12.40 4.31
CA PHE A 94 -12.07 -11.27 4.83
C PHE A 94 -13.40 -11.15 4.11
N ASP A 95 -14.44 -10.85 4.88
CA ASP A 95 -15.75 -10.56 4.35
C ASP A 95 -15.82 -9.15 3.75
N CYS A 96 -16.22 -9.07 2.48
CA CYS A 96 -16.36 -7.83 1.73
C CYS A 96 -17.77 -7.21 1.79
N GLN A 97 -18.73 -7.80 2.53
CA GLN A 97 -20.08 -7.24 2.72
C GLN A 97 -20.14 -6.01 3.65
N ARG A 98 -18.97 -5.48 4.06
CA ARG A 98 -18.83 -4.41 5.06
C ARG A 98 -18.29 -3.13 4.42
N GLN A 99 -18.14 -2.06 5.20
CA GLN A 99 -17.54 -0.82 4.67
C GLN A 99 -16.07 -1.06 4.28
N SER A 100 -15.60 -0.37 3.24
CA SER A 100 -14.21 -0.49 2.76
C SER A 100 -13.17 -0.15 3.83
N SER A 101 -13.49 0.79 4.71
CA SER A 101 -12.68 1.17 5.85
C SER A 101 -12.48 0.01 6.83
N ASP A 102 -13.54 -0.74 7.13
CA ASP A 102 -13.47 -1.89 8.03
C ASP A 102 -12.70 -3.04 7.40
N ILE A 103 -12.97 -3.34 6.12
CA ILE A 103 -12.21 -4.35 5.35
C ILE A 103 -10.71 -4.02 5.39
N CYS A 104 -10.35 -2.75 5.16
CA CYS A 104 -8.97 -2.32 5.16
C CYS A 104 -8.34 -2.40 6.56
N ARG A 105 -9.04 -1.98 7.62
CA ARG A 105 -8.52 -2.10 9.00
C ARG A 105 -8.29 -3.55 9.39
N ASP A 106 -9.25 -4.43 9.08
CA ASP A 106 -9.15 -5.85 9.41
C ASP A 106 -7.95 -6.48 8.70
N LEU A 107 -7.74 -6.17 7.41
CA LEU A 107 -6.55 -6.59 6.67
C LEU A 107 -5.26 -6.07 7.31
N LEU A 108 -5.18 -4.76 7.60
CA LEU A 108 -3.97 -4.15 8.16
C LEU A 108 -3.64 -4.71 9.54
N ASN A 109 -4.65 -4.92 10.38
CA ASN A 109 -4.48 -5.51 11.71
C ASN A 109 -4.03 -6.97 11.62
N ALA A 110 -4.70 -7.78 10.80
CA ALA A 110 -4.38 -9.20 10.65
C ALA A 110 -2.99 -9.44 10.04
N THR A 111 -2.56 -8.54 9.15
CA THR A 111 -1.22 -8.59 8.53
C THR A 111 -0.15 -7.85 9.32
N GLN A 112 -0.47 -7.31 10.50
CA GLN A 112 0.44 -6.52 11.34
C GLN A 112 1.15 -5.39 10.56
N ALA A 113 0.39 -4.74 9.66
CA ALA A 113 0.92 -3.73 8.78
C ALA A 113 1.35 -2.47 9.54
N VAL A 114 2.43 -1.84 9.08
CA VAL A 114 2.95 -0.60 9.65
C VAL A 114 2.56 0.57 8.74
N PRO A 115 1.91 1.63 9.27
CA PRO A 115 1.60 2.82 8.48
C PRO A 115 2.85 3.43 7.82
N ALA A 116 2.78 3.72 6.52
CA ALA A 116 3.94 4.17 5.73
C ALA A 116 4.54 5.48 6.26
N ILE A 117 3.71 6.36 6.84
CA ILE A 117 4.15 7.62 7.43
C ILE A 117 5.13 7.45 8.61
N LEU A 118 5.03 6.34 9.34
CA LEU A 118 5.93 6.07 10.47
C LEU A 118 7.33 5.67 9.97
N LEU A 119 7.41 4.98 8.83
CA LEU A 119 8.67 4.55 8.21
C LEU A 119 9.45 5.73 7.62
N LEU A 120 8.75 6.71 7.04
CA LEU A 120 9.39 7.91 6.49
C LEU A 120 10.16 8.71 7.55
N ASN A 121 9.63 8.76 8.78
CA ASN A 121 10.24 9.48 9.88
C ASN A 121 11.50 8.77 10.42
N GLU A 122 11.54 7.44 10.37
CA GLU A 122 12.72 6.66 10.76
C GLU A 122 13.84 6.78 9.74
N GLN A 123 13.50 6.76 8.44
CA GLN A 123 14.46 6.95 7.36
C GLN A 123 15.04 8.36 7.40
N SER A 124 14.19 9.39 7.55
CA SER A 124 14.64 10.78 7.68
C SER A 124 15.51 11.00 8.93
N LYS A 125 15.29 10.27 10.02
CA LYS A 125 16.20 10.29 11.18
C LYS A 125 17.54 9.64 10.82
N LYS A 126 17.56 8.44 10.24
CA LYS A 126 18.80 7.75 9.85
C LYS A 126 19.62 8.58 8.86
N ASP A 127 18.98 9.24 7.90
CA ASP A 127 19.64 10.13 6.94
C ASP A 127 20.17 11.42 7.59
N LEU A 128 19.55 11.88 8.68
CA LEU A 128 20.01 13.03 9.47
C LEU A 128 21.13 12.66 10.47
N PHE A 129 21.29 11.37 10.78
CA PHE A 129 22.34 10.82 11.64
C PHE A 129 23.42 10.05 10.84
N LEU A 130 23.48 10.20 9.51
CA LEU A 130 24.67 9.83 8.75
C LEU A 130 25.81 10.78 9.15
N ASP A 131 26.87 10.17 9.67
CA ASP A 131 27.99 10.81 10.33
C ASP A 131 28.62 11.91 9.48
N LYS A 132 28.97 13.03 10.14
CA LYS A 132 29.76 14.14 9.59
C LYS A 132 31.18 13.74 9.16
N ASP A 133 31.58 12.48 9.29
CA ASP A 133 32.95 12.01 9.12
C ASP A 133 33.19 11.04 7.96
N ASP A 134 32.17 10.70 7.16
CA ASP A 134 32.38 9.89 5.94
C ASP A 134 32.43 10.77 4.69
N THR A 135 33.54 11.51 4.54
CA THR A 135 33.96 11.97 3.21
C THR A 135 34.36 10.73 2.40
N PRO A 136 33.72 10.43 1.25
CA PRO A 136 34.26 9.41 0.37
C PRO A 136 35.62 9.89 -0.12
N LYS A 137 36.69 9.16 0.22
CA LYS A 137 37.99 9.30 -0.43
C LYS A 137 37.82 8.86 -1.88
N VAL A 138 37.49 9.81 -2.75
CA VAL A 138 37.55 9.63 -4.20
C VAL A 138 39.02 9.44 -4.55
N ASP A 139 39.41 8.21 -4.89
CA ASP A 139 40.73 7.93 -5.46
C ASP A 139 40.70 8.32 -6.95
N ILE A 140 41.17 9.55 -7.23
CA ILE A 140 41.16 10.16 -8.57
C ILE A 140 42.11 9.42 -9.55
N LYS A 141 42.84 8.39 -9.10
CA LYS A 141 43.75 7.61 -9.97
C LYS A 141 43.10 6.49 -10.79
N LYS A 142 41.77 6.30 -10.73
CA LYS A 142 41.10 5.21 -11.46
C LYS A 142 40.37 5.57 -12.76
N TRP A 143 40.48 6.81 -13.23
CA TRP A 143 39.91 7.24 -14.52
C TRP A 143 40.99 7.81 -15.43
N VAL A 144 41.93 6.95 -15.83
CA VAL A 144 42.72 7.14 -17.05
C VAL A 144 42.72 5.81 -17.78
N TYR A 145 41.78 5.65 -18.71
CA TYR A 145 41.91 4.87 -19.94
C TYR A 145 40.94 5.45 -20.96
#